data_AF-A0A9N9YSH8-F1
#
_entry.id   AF-A0A9N9YSH8-F1
#
_cell.length_a   1.000
_cell.length_b   1.000
_cell.length_c   1.000
_cell.angle_alpha   90.00
_cell.angle_beta   90.00
_cell.angle_gamma   90.00
#
_symmetry.space_group_name_H-M   'P 1'
#
loop_
_entity.id
_entity.type
_entity.pdbx_description
1 polymer ?
#
loop_
_entity_poly.entity_id
_entity_poly.type
_entity_poly.pdbx_seq_one_letter_code
_entity_poly.pdbx_strand_id
1 'polypeptide(L)'
;MAIRGVVSFWVFPLLSSLVWMGMLLGMLLSWVLEDKYRHYDTMSSRATIAFISNIGADRLQPLFITGCILTACLFDVGLIAEPILRLKGRLVLYKSTSEKVLCAFNIFFAVVGTVGLICLSIFRTGSPGRLHWVFLSLFISGYLFSAIFLCAVYQRMAAKNPEHPELRVSFLTKLVFIILEMVLLVCFVVCRKYKRDLSAIFEWTISFVFSFYVFHFVMDLYPAVHTVSLQSRFIAPVEDEKPGSPRPSSSATSRQNAGDMA
;
A
#
# COMPACT_ATOMS: atom_id res chain seq x y z
N MET A 1 29.07 14.39 3.53
CA MET A 1 28.28 13.14 3.40
C MET A 1 26.87 13.38 3.93
N ALA A 2 26.06 14.17 3.19
CA ALA A 2 24.76 14.64 3.63
C ALA A 2 23.70 14.31 2.56
N ILE A 3 23.20 13.08 2.60
CA ILE A 3 21.91 12.71 2.02
C ILE A 3 21.11 12.06 3.15
N ARG A 4 20.84 12.84 4.20
CA ARG A 4 19.90 12.48 5.27
C ARG A 4 18.67 13.37 5.09
N GLY A 5 17.58 12.81 4.56
CA GLY A 5 16.25 13.36 4.79
C GLY A 5 15.39 13.80 3.59
N VAL A 6 15.77 13.56 2.33
CA VAL A 6 15.01 14.15 1.20
C VAL A 6 13.84 13.29 0.70
N VAL A 7 13.90 11.95 0.83
CA VAL A 7 12.82 11.10 0.31
C VAL A 7 11.83 10.77 1.42
N SER A 8 10.68 11.43 1.36
CA SER A 8 9.55 11.10 2.20
C SER A 8 8.81 9.90 1.62
N PHE A 9 8.80 8.77 2.34
CA PHE A 9 8.30 7.48 1.83
C PHE A 9 6.80 7.51 1.46
N TRP A 10 6.02 8.46 1.98
CA TRP A 10 4.62 8.64 1.59
C TRP A 10 4.43 9.10 0.14
N VAL A 11 5.49 9.62 -0.51
CA VAL A 11 5.42 10.05 -1.92
C VAL A 11 5.23 8.87 -2.87
N PHE A 12 5.73 7.67 -2.53
CA PHE A 12 5.64 6.49 -3.38
C PHE A 12 4.18 6.04 -3.64
N PRO A 13 3.33 5.79 -2.62
CA PRO A 13 1.93 5.48 -2.86
C PRO A 13 1.16 6.63 -3.51
N LEU A 14 1.52 7.89 -3.21
CA LEU A 14 0.91 9.05 -3.89
C LEU A 14 1.17 8.97 -5.41
N LEU A 15 2.44 8.88 -5.81
CA LEU A 15 2.81 8.81 -7.23
C LEU A 15 2.21 7.58 -7.90
N SER A 16 2.22 6.43 -7.23
CA SER A 16 1.59 5.21 -7.73
C SER A 16 0.11 5.43 -8.05
N SER A 17 -0.66 5.98 -7.10
CA SER A 17 -2.09 6.24 -7.29
C SER A 17 -2.37 7.26 -8.40
N LEU A 18 -1.54 8.30 -8.53
CA LEU A 18 -1.69 9.32 -9.57
C LEU A 18 -1.35 8.78 -10.95
N VAL A 19 -0.31 7.97 -11.07
CA VAL A 19 0.05 7.32 -12.35
C VAL A 19 -1.06 6.36 -12.79
N TRP A 20 -1.55 5.53 -11.88
CA TRP A 20 -2.65 4.60 -12.18
C TRP A 20 -3.93 5.34 -12.59
N MET A 21 -4.35 6.32 -11.79
CA MET A 21 -5.53 7.15 -12.07
C MET A 21 -5.39 7.91 -13.40
N GLY A 22 -4.23 8.53 -13.63
CA GLY A 22 -3.94 9.27 -14.85
C GLY A 22 -3.94 8.39 -16.10
N MET A 23 -3.37 7.18 -16.00
CA MET A 23 -3.41 6.18 -17.07
C MET A 23 -4.86 5.76 -17.39
N LEU A 24 -5.67 5.45 -16.35
CA LEU A 24 -7.08 5.09 -16.53
C LEU A 24 -7.90 6.21 -17.17
N LEU A 25 -7.76 7.44 -16.65
CA LEU A 25 -8.44 8.60 -17.21
C LEU A 25 -8.00 8.88 -18.64
N GLY A 26 -6.70 8.78 -18.94
CA GLY A 26 -6.16 8.95 -20.29
C GLY A 26 -6.75 7.94 -21.28
N MET A 27 -6.81 6.67 -20.90
CA MET A 27 -7.43 5.63 -21.73
C MET A 27 -8.94 5.86 -21.92
N LEU A 28 -9.66 6.20 -20.84
CA LEU A 28 -11.10 6.43 -20.90
C LEU A 28 -11.43 7.64 -21.78
N LEU A 29 -10.71 8.76 -21.59
CA LEU A 29 -10.92 9.98 -22.34
C LEU A 29 -10.54 9.83 -23.82
N SER A 30 -9.45 9.14 -24.14
CA SER A 30 -9.09 8.85 -25.52
C SER A 30 -10.16 7.98 -26.20
N TRP A 31 -10.70 6.98 -25.51
CA TRP A 31 -11.79 6.16 -26.05
C TRP A 31 -13.07 6.95 -26.32
N VAL A 32 -13.43 7.88 -25.42
CA VAL A 32 -14.64 8.70 -25.54
C VAL A 32 -14.48 9.82 -26.57
N LEU A 33 -13.37 10.56 -26.52
CA LEU A 33 -13.18 11.81 -27.28
C LEU A 33 -12.53 11.59 -28.64
N GLU A 34 -11.50 10.76 -28.72
CA GLU A 34 -10.73 10.54 -29.95
C GLU A 34 -11.35 9.41 -30.77
N ASP A 35 -11.55 8.25 -30.14
CA ASP A 35 -12.05 7.06 -30.80
C ASP A 35 -13.58 7.05 -30.90
N LYS A 36 -14.30 7.99 -30.26
CA LYS A 36 -15.76 8.15 -30.32
C LYS A 36 -16.53 6.86 -30.07
N TYR A 37 -16.18 6.13 -29.00
CA TYR A 37 -16.78 4.83 -28.64
C TYR A 37 -16.54 3.74 -29.69
N ARG A 38 -15.42 3.78 -30.41
CA ARG A 38 -15.02 2.74 -31.37
C ARG A 38 -15.15 1.35 -30.75
N HIS A 39 -15.76 0.45 -31.52
CA HIS A 39 -15.79 -0.97 -31.20
C HIS A 39 -14.47 -1.62 -31.65
N TYR A 40 -13.74 -2.23 -30.70
CA TYR A 40 -12.46 -2.90 -31.00
C TYR A 40 -12.67 -4.36 -31.41
N ASP A 41 -11.76 -4.90 -32.23
CA ASP A 41 -11.82 -6.30 -32.67
C ASP A 41 -11.72 -7.32 -31.52
N THR A 42 -11.17 -6.89 -30.39
CA THR A 42 -11.05 -7.69 -29.15
C THR A 42 -12.33 -7.66 -28.31
N MET A 43 -13.32 -6.84 -28.67
CA MET A 43 -14.63 -6.80 -28.03
C MET A 43 -15.53 -7.91 -28.58
N SER A 44 -16.48 -8.37 -27.76
CA SER A 44 -17.54 -9.23 -28.27
C SER A 44 -18.50 -8.43 -29.14
N SER A 45 -19.00 -9.01 -30.24
CA SER A 45 -19.82 -8.33 -31.26
C SER A 45 -21.08 -7.62 -30.74
N ARG A 46 -21.54 -7.93 -29.52
CA ARG A 46 -22.71 -7.32 -28.88
C ARG A 46 -22.37 -6.36 -27.73
N ALA A 47 -21.10 -6.17 -27.41
CA ALA A 47 -20.68 -5.25 -26.35
C ALA A 47 -20.61 -3.81 -26.90
N THR A 48 -21.13 -2.88 -26.14
CA THR A 48 -21.08 -1.43 -26.43
C THR A 48 -20.01 -0.73 -25.60
N ILE A 49 -19.65 -1.27 -24.44
CA ILE A 49 -18.66 -0.68 -23.53
C ILE A 49 -17.36 -1.46 -23.62
N ALA A 50 -16.26 -0.76 -23.91
CA ALA A 50 -14.93 -1.35 -23.98
C ALA A 50 -14.37 -1.62 -22.56
N PHE A 51 -13.77 -2.80 -22.38
CA PHE A 51 -12.96 -3.10 -21.20
C PHE A 51 -11.67 -2.27 -21.26
N ILE A 52 -11.06 -2.01 -20.10
CA ILE A 52 -9.74 -1.36 -20.01
C ILE A 52 -8.73 -2.14 -20.86
N SER A 53 -8.79 -3.47 -20.77
CA SER A 53 -7.95 -4.38 -21.54
C SER A 53 -8.16 -4.33 -23.06
N ASN A 54 -9.32 -3.85 -23.55
CA ASN A 54 -9.53 -3.65 -24.98
C ASN A 54 -8.75 -2.42 -25.46
N ILE A 55 -8.88 -1.30 -24.75
CA ILE A 55 -8.22 -0.03 -25.09
C ILE A 55 -6.71 -0.13 -24.90
N GLY A 56 -6.28 -0.73 -23.77
CA GLY A 56 -4.87 -0.96 -23.44
C GLY A 56 -4.16 -1.99 -24.32
N ALA A 57 -4.87 -2.72 -25.18
CA ALA A 57 -4.28 -3.68 -26.14
C ALA A 57 -4.24 -3.15 -27.59
N ASP A 58 -4.65 -1.90 -27.80
CA ASP A 58 -4.65 -1.21 -29.09
C ASP A 58 -3.58 -0.09 -29.12
N ARG A 59 -3.88 1.09 -29.68
CA ARG A 59 -2.95 2.22 -29.82
C ARG A 59 -2.29 2.63 -28.49
N LEU A 60 -3.02 2.54 -27.38
CA LEU A 60 -2.58 2.98 -26.06
C LEU A 60 -1.82 1.93 -25.27
N GLN A 61 -1.41 0.82 -25.89
CA GLN A 61 -0.61 -0.22 -25.22
C GLN A 61 0.67 0.31 -24.56
N PRO A 62 1.47 1.21 -25.18
CA PRO A 62 2.65 1.76 -24.51
C PRO A 62 2.30 2.51 -23.21
N LEU A 63 1.22 3.31 -23.23
CA LEU A 63 0.72 4.01 -22.04
C LEU A 63 0.30 3.01 -20.97
N PHE A 64 -0.40 1.94 -21.36
CA PHE A 64 -0.86 0.91 -20.43
C PHE A 64 0.29 0.15 -19.78
N ILE A 65 1.32 -0.24 -20.55
CA ILE A 65 2.51 -0.92 -20.04
C ILE A 65 3.28 -0.02 -19.07
N THR A 66 3.59 1.21 -19.49
CA THR A 66 4.35 2.15 -18.66
C THR A 66 3.60 2.49 -17.37
N GLY A 67 2.29 2.76 -17.44
CA GLY A 67 1.48 3.04 -16.27
C GLY A 67 1.37 1.86 -15.31
N CYS A 68 1.19 0.63 -15.81
CA CYS A 68 1.20 -0.59 -15.00
C CYS A 68 2.52 -0.79 -14.26
N ILE A 69 3.66 -0.71 -14.96
CA ILE A 69 4.99 -0.91 -14.37
C ILE A 69 5.27 0.15 -13.28
N LEU A 70 5.04 1.43 -13.60
CA LEU A 70 5.29 2.52 -12.66
C LEU A 70 4.39 2.39 -11.42
N THR A 71 3.09 2.13 -11.61
CA THR A 71 2.14 1.94 -10.50
C THR A 71 2.60 0.81 -9.60
N ALA A 72 2.85 -0.37 -10.16
CA ALA A 72 3.18 -1.58 -9.40
C ALA A 72 4.48 -1.41 -8.61
N CYS A 73 5.55 -0.95 -9.26
CA CYS A 73 6.84 -0.73 -8.60
C CYS A 73 6.76 0.32 -7.48
N LEU A 74 6.09 1.45 -7.73
CA LEU A 74 5.93 2.51 -6.73
C LEU A 74 5.07 2.02 -5.56
N PHE A 75 4.01 1.24 -5.82
CA PHE A 75 3.16 0.69 -4.77
C PHE A 75 3.91 -0.32 -3.91
N ASP A 76 4.64 -1.26 -4.52
CA ASP A 76 5.44 -2.26 -3.81
C ASP A 76 6.54 -1.61 -2.96
N VAL A 77 7.18 -0.54 -3.46
CA VAL A 77 8.11 0.25 -2.64
C VAL A 77 7.42 0.85 -1.42
N GLY A 78 6.19 1.34 -1.55
CA GLY A 78 5.37 1.80 -0.42
C GLY A 78 5.09 0.68 0.60
N LEU A 79 4.70 -0.50 0.11
CA LEU A 79 4.43 -1.67 0.94
C LEU A 79 5.68 -2.17 1.69
N ILE A 80 6.84 -2.15 1.04
CA ILE A 80 8.13 -2.56 1.61
C ILE A 80 8.70 -1.47 2.55
N ALA A 81 8.43 -0.19 2.29
CA ALA A 81 8.88 0.90 3.13
C ALA A 81 8.29 0.81 4.54
N GLU A 82 7.03 0.40 4.67
CA GLU A 82 6.34 0.29 5.96
C GLU A 82 7.08 -0.62 6.97
N PRO A 83 7.37 -1.91 6.69
CA PRO A 83 8.12 -2.76 7.61
C PRO A 83 9.54 -2.24 7.86
N ILE A 84 10.21 -1.66 6.85
CA ILE A 84 11.55 -1.07 7.05
C ILE A 84 11.50 0.11 8.03
N LEU A 85 10.48 0.97 7.94
CA LEU A 85 10.29 2.09 8.84
C LEU A 85 9.92 1.63 10.25
N ARG A 86 9.10 0.59 10.38
CA ARG A 86 8.78 -0.05 11.67
C ARG A 86 10.04 -0.63 12.32
N LEU A 87 10.88 -1.36 11.57
CA LEU A 87 12.16 -1.90 12.09
C LEU A 87 13.13 -0.80 12.54
N LYS A 88 13.09 0.37 11.89
CA LYS A 88 13.89 1.55 12.27
C LYS A 88 13.30 2.36 13.44
N GLY A 89 12.18 1.91 14.03
CA GLY A 89 11.49 2.59 15.12
C GLY A 89 10.80 3.90 14.70
N ARG A 90 10.60 4.14 13.40
CA ARG A 90 9.89 5.33 12.87
C ARG A 90 8.38 5.14 12.83
N LEU A 91 7.91 3.91 12.99
CA LEU A 91 6.51 3.54 13.12
C LEU A 91 6.39 2.55 14.28
N VAL A 92 5.17 2.31 14.75
CA VAL A 92 4.89 1.35 15.82
C VAL A 92 5.47 -0.03 15.46
N LEU A 93 6.29 -0.59 16.35
CA LEU A 93 6.99 -1.85 16.12
C LEU A 93 6.06 -3.07 16.20
N TYR A 94 6.45 -4.13 15.50
CA TYR A 94 5.83 -5.45 15.64
C TYR A 94 6.12 -6.02 17.03
N LYS A 95 5.08 -6.42 17.75
CA LYS A 95 5.17 -7.02 19.08
C LYS A 95 5.19 -8.56 19.04
N SER A 96 4.85 -9.16 17.89
CA SER A 96 4.80 -10.63 17.76
C SER A 96 5.41 -11.17 16.47
N THR A 97 5.92 -12.40 16.53
CA THR A 97 6.38 -13.17 15.36
C THR A 97 5.26 -13.33 14.32
N SER A 98 4.03 -13.45 14.79
CA SER A 98 2.85 -13.61 13.94
C SER A 98 2.60 -12.41 13.02
N GLU A 99 2.88 -11.19 13.46
CA GLU A 99 2.78 -9.97 12.62
C GLU A 99 3.89 -9.94 11.57
N LYS A 100 5.10 -10.39 11.94
CA LYS A 100 6.24 -10.47 11.00
C LYS A 100 5.96 -11.47 9.88
N VAL A 101 5.40 -12.63 10.22
CA VAL A 101 5.03 -13.67 9.24
C VAL A 101 3.92 -13.18 8.30
N LEU A 102 2.85 -12.58 8.84
CA LEU A 102 1.79 -12.00 8.01
C LEU A 102 2.31 -10.87 7.11
N CYS A 103 3.23 -10.04 7.62
CA CYS A 103 3.89 -9.00 6.82
C CYS A 103 4.72 -9.62 5.68
N ALA A 104 5.46 -10.70 5.93
CA ALA A 104 6.20 -11.40 4.88
C ALA A 104 5.27 -11.96 3.80
N PHE A 105 4.12 -12.55 4.18
CA PHE A 105 3.11 -12.99 3.23
C PHE A 105 2.51 -11.83 2.43
N ASN A 106 2.21 -10.70 3.07
CA ASN A 106 1.76 -9.50 2.38
C ASN A 106 2.71 -9.10 1.25
N ILE A 107 4.01 -8.96 1.54
CA ILE A 107 5.01 -8.57 0.54
C ILE A 107 5.14 -9.62 -0.56
N PHE A 108 5.14 -10.91 -0.20
CA PHE A 108 5.21 -11.99 -1.19
C PHE A 108 4.05 -11.92 -2.18
N PHE A 109 2.81 -11.81 -1.70
CA PHE A 109 1.63 -11.74 -2.54
C PHE A 109 1.55 -10.43 -3.34
N ALA A 110 2.07 -9.31 -2.81
CA ALA A 110 2.18 -8.06 -3.56
C ALA A 110 3.09 -8.22 -4.78
N VAL A 111 4.27 -8.84 -4.61
CA VAL A 111 5.19 -9.13 -5.72
C VAL A 111 4.54 -10.06 -6.76
N VAL A 112 3.78 -11.08 -6.31
CA VAL A 112 3.00 -11.94 -7.23
C VAL A 112 1.97 -11.12 -8.02
N GLY A 113 1.27 -10.19 -7.35
CA GLY A 113 0.34 -9.25 -7.99
C GLY A 113 1.03 -8.36 -9.03
N THR A 114 2.20 -7.81 -8.70
CA THR A 114 3.05 -7.00 -9.59
C THR A 114 3.46 -7.77 -10.84
N VAL A 115 3.95 -9.00 -10.68
CA VAL A 115 4.31 -9.86 -11.82
C VAL A 115 3.08 -10.12 -12.69
N GLY A 116 1.93 -10.42 -12.08
CA GLY A 116 0.65 -10.56 -12.77
C GLY A 116 0.29 -9.33 -13.59
N LEU A 117 0.37 -8.13 -13.01
CA LEU A 117 0.01 -6.87 -13.67
C LEU A 117 0.95 -6.51 -14.82
N ILE A 118 2.26 -6.66 -14.64
CA ILE A 118 3.25 -6.40 -15.69
C ILE A 118 3.04 -7.36 -16.85
N CYS A 119 2.92 -8.66 -16.59
CA CYS A 119 2.63 -9.64 -17.63
C CYS A 119 1.29 -9.36 -18.33
N LEU A 120 0.24 -9.01 -17.57
CA LEU A 120 -1.06 -8.62 -18.12
C LEU A 120 -0.96 -7.44 -19.10
N SER A 121 -0.11 -6.46 -18.81
CA SER A 121 0.08 -5.28 -19.66
C SER A 121 0.83 -5.57 -20.96
N ILE A 122 1.78 -6.51 -20.94
CA ILE A 122 2.62 -6.86 -22.10
C ILE A 122 1.91 -7.85 -23.02
N PHE A 123 1.35 -8.92 -22.44
CA PHE A 123 0.78 -10.01 -23.21
C PHE A 123 -0.59 -9.63 -23.75
N ARG A 124 -0.63 -9.42 -25.07
CA ARG A 124 -1.80 -8.92 -25.80
C ARG A 124 -3.01 -9.84 -25.64
N THR A 125 -4.18 -9.21 -25.53
CA THR A 125 -5.50 -9.85 -25.56
C THR A 125 -5.81 -10.33 -27.00
N GLY A 126 -5.20 -11.44 -27.44
CA GLY A 126 -5.43 -12.09 -28.74
C GLY A 126 -5.54 -13.62 -28.57
N SER A 127 -6.34 -14.29 -29.41
CA SER A 127 -6.74 -15.70 -29.24
C SER A 127 -5.57 -16.71 -29.12
N PRO A 128 -5.66 -17.76 -28.27
CA PRO A 128 -6.69 -17.98 -27.25
C PRO A 128 -6.32 -17.20 -25.99
N GLY A 129 -7.15 -16.23 -25.60
CA GLY A 129 -6.93 -15.27 -24.51
C GLY A 129 -6.82 -15.86 -23.09
N ARG A 130 -6.55 -17.15 -22.95
CA ARG A 130 -6.31 -17.87 -21.69
C ARG A 130 -5.20 -17.22 -20.88
N LEU A 131 -4.12 -16.79 -21.54
CA LEU A 131 -2.97 -16.20 -20.87
C LEU A 131 -3.31 -14.86 -20.20
N HIS A 132 -4.08 -14.01 -20.88
CA HIS A 132 -4.61 -12.77 -20.31
C HIS A 132 -5.43 -13.02 -19.04
N TRP A 133 -6.33 -14.03 -19.05
CA TRP A 133 -7.13 -14.37 -17.86
C TRP A 133 -6.29 -14.94 -16.72
N VAL A 134 -5.25 -15.71 -17.03
CA VAL A 134 -4.32 -16.20 -16.01
C VAL A 134 -3.59 -15.03 -15.34
N PHE A 135 -3.06 -14.08 -16.12
CA PHE A 135 -2.38 -12.90 -15.56
C PHE A 135 -3.32 -11.94 -14.84
N LEU A 136 -4.55 -11.76 -15.35
CA LEU A 136 -5.58 -10.98 -14.66
C LEU A 136 -5.93 -11.63 -13.31
N SER A 137 -6.11 -12.95 -13.29
CA SER A 137 -6.37 -13.69 -12.05
C SER A 137 -5.19 -13.60 -11.08
N LEU A 138 -3.95 -13.67 -11.59
CA LEU A 138 -2.73 -13.56 -10.79
C LEU A 138 -2.57 -12.17 -10.18
N PHE A 139 -2.82 -11.12 -10.98
CA PHE A 139 -2.83 -9.72 -10.55
C PHE A 139 -3.85 -9.48 -9.43
N ILE A 140 -5.12 -9.80 -9.69
CA ILE A 140 -6.21 -9.56 -8.74
C ILE A 140 -6.01 -10.37 -7.47
N SER A 141 -5.76 -11.68 -7.59
CA SER A 141 -5.60 -12.55 -6.42
C SER A 141 -4.35 -12.20 -5.62
N GLY A 142 -3.25 -11.84 -6.30
CA GLY A 142 -2.01 -11.40 -5.65
C GLY A 142 -2.24 -10.19 -4.75
N TYR A 143 -2.75 -9.08 -5.31
CA TYR A 143 -2.99 -7.89 -4.50
C TYR A 143 -4.11 -8.05 -3.48
N LEU A 144 -5.15 -8.85 -3.78
CA LEU A 144 -6.21 -9.13 -2.82
C LEU A 144 -5.70 -9.91 -1.61
N PHE A 145 -4.92 -10.98 -1.82
CA PHE A 145 -4.31 -11.71 -0.71
C PHE A 145 -3.31 -10.85 0.06
N SER A 146 -2.50 -10.05 -0.64
CA SER A 146 -1.64 -9.04 0.00
C SER A 146 -2.43 -8.11 0.92
N ALA A 147 -3.54 -7.53 0.42
CA ALA A 147 -4.41 -6.66 1.20
C ALA A 147 -5.02 -7.37 2.42
N ILE A 148 -5.46 -8.63 2.28
CA ILE A 148 -5.99 -9.43 3.39
C ILE A 148 -4.92 -9.64 4.47
N PHE A 149 -3.71 -10.05 4.08
CA PHE A 149 -2.61 -10.25 5.04
C PHE A 149 -2.21 -8.94 5.73
N LEU A 150 -2.16 -7.83 4.98
CA LEU A 150 -1.89 -6.51 5.54
C LEU A 150 -2.98 -6.08 6.52
N CYS A 151 -4.25 -6.29 6.16
CA CYS A 151 -5.39 -6.01 7.04
C CYS A 151 -5.29 -6.82 8.34
N ALA A 152 -4.91 -8.11 8.27
CA ALA A 152 -4.69 -8.95 9.44
C ALA A 152 -3.51 -8.46 10.32
N VAL A 153 -2.44 -7.92 9.73
CA VAL A 153 -1.36 -7.25 10.47
C VAL A 153 -1.92 -6.04 11.22
N TYR A 154 -2.64 -5.16 10.53
CA TYR A 154 -3.21 -3.95 11.12
C TYR A 154 -4.24 -4.26 12.22
N GLN A 155 -5.07 -5.29 12.06
CA GLN A 155 -6.00 -5.76 13.09
C GLN A 155 -5.25 -6.17 14.37
N ARG A 156 -4.20 -7.00 14.23
CA ARG A 156 -3.39 -7.45 15.38
C ARG A 156 -2.64 -6.30 16.04
N MET A 157 -2.09 -5.39 15.24
CA MET A 157 -1.38 -4.21 15.71
C MET A 157 -2.31 -3.26 16.46
N ALA A 158 -3.51 -3.02 15.94
CA ALA A 158 -4.53 -2.17 16.56
C ALA A 158 -5.06 -2.74 17.89
N ALA A 159 -5.12 -4.08 18.01
CA ALA A 159 -5.51 -4.74 19.27
C ALA A 159 -4.44 -4.61 20.36
N LYS A 160 -3.14 -4.67 20.00
CA LYS A 160 -2.02 -4.62 20.96
C LYS A 160 -1.50 -3.21 21.26
N ASN A 161 -2.00 -2.21 20.54
CA ASN A 161 -1.59 -0.81 20.67
C ASN A 161 -2.84 0.09 20.75
N PRO A 162 -3.65 -0.02 21.83
CA PRO A 162 -4.85 0.80 22.00
C PRO A 162 -4.54 2.30 22.06
N GLU A 163 -3.34 2.68 22.50
CA GLU A 163 -2.84 4.06 22.58
C GLU A 163 -2.68 4.74 21.21
N HIS A 164 -2.68 3.98 20.11
CA HIS A 164 -2.49 4.49 18.75
C HIS A 164 -3.77 4.29 17.92
N PRO A 165 -4.77 5.18 18.05
CA PRO A 165 -6.04 5.06 17.34
C PRO A 165 -5.89 5.11 15.81
N GLU A 166 -4.82 5.72 15.31
CA GLU A 166 -4.44 5.75 13.90
C GLU A 166 -4.40 4.35 13.27
N LEU A 167 -3.93 3.34 14.02
CA LEU A 167 -3.88 1.95 13.56
C LEU A 167 -5.27 1.36 13.33
N ARG A 168 -6.25 1.74 14.16
CA ARG A 168 -7.66 1.28 14.03
C ARG A 168 -8.34 1.94 12.84
N VAL A 169 -8.11 3.23 12.63
CA VAL A 169 -8.64 3.95 11.47
C VAL A 169 -8.08 3.34 10.18
N SER A 170 -6.76 3.17 10.10
CA SER A 170 -6.12 2.53 8.97
C SER A 170 -6.59 1.09 8.72
N PHE A 171 -6.84 0.32 9.78
CA PHE A 171 -7.44 -1.02 9.69
C PHE A 171 -8.84 -0.95 9.07
N LEU A 172 -9.73 -0.12 9.63
CA LEU A 172 -11.12 -0.03 9.20
C LEU A 172 -11.22 0.43 7.75
N THR A 173 -10.45 1.44 7.35
CA THR A 173 -10.46 1.91 5.97
C THR A 173 -10.00 0.83 4.99
N LYS A 174 -8.93 0.09 5.32
CA LYS A 174 -8.48 -1.05 4.50
C LYS A 174 -9.53 -2.15 4.40
N LEU A 175 -10.19 -2.47 5.52
CA LEU A 175 -11.26 -3.47 5.54
C LEU A 175 -12.43 -3.05 4.64
N VAL A 176 -12.82 -1.78 4.67
CA VAL A 176 -13.87 -1.23 3.79
C VAL A 176 -13.48 -1.37 2.31
N PHE A 177 -12.23 -1.01 1.95
CA PHE A 177 -11.76 -1.18 0.57
C PHE A 177 -11.77 -2.66 0.14
N ILE A 178 -11.26 -3.58 0.96
CA ILE A 178 -11.25 -5.01 0.65
C ILE A 178 -12.67 -5.54 0.45
N ILE A 179 -13.62 -5.19 1.32
CA ILE A 179 -15.02 -5.63 1.20
C ILE A 179 -15.64 -5.06 -0.08
N LEU A 180 -15.43 -3.76 -0.34
CA LEU A 180 -15.94 -3.09 -1.52
C LEU A 180 -15.39 -3.72 -2.81
N GLU A 181 -14.08 -3.92 -2.90
CA GLU A 181 -13.43 -4.56 -4.05
C GLU A 181 -13.89 -6.00 -4.22
N MET A 182 -14.06 -6.76 -3.15
CA MET A 182 -14.59 -8.13 -3.22
C MET A 182 -16.01 -8.18 -3.79
N VAL A 183 -16.90 -7.28 -3.35
CA VAL A 183 -18.28 -7.20 -3.88
C VAL A 183 -18.25 -6.83 -5.36
N LEU A 184 -17.48 -5.81 -5.73
CA LEU A 184 -17.34 -5.38 -7.12
C LEU A 184 -16.73 -6.49 -8.00
N LEU A 185 -15.73 -7.22 -7.50
CA LEU A 185 -15.07 -8.33 -8.20
C LEU A 185 -16.03 -9.49 -8.44
N VAL A 186 -16.84 -9.87 -7.45
CA VAL A 186 -17.89 -10.89 -7.65
C VAL A 186 -18.87 -10.45 -8.72
N CYS A 187 -19.34 -9.20 -8.67
CA CYS A 187 -20.21 -8.62 -9.70
C CYS A 187 -19.56 -8.64 -11.09
N PHE A 188 -18.28 -8.27 -11.21
CA PHE A 188 -17.50 -8.33 -12.45
C PHE A 188 -17.49 -9.74 -13.03
N VAL A 189 -17.13 -10.75 -12.23
CA VAL A 189 -17.02 -12.15 -12.66
C VAL A 189 -18.38 -12.72 -13.07
N VAL A 190 -19.43 -12.47 -12.29
CA VAL A 190 -20.79 -12.96 -12.56
C VAL A 190 -21.36 -12.32 -13.83
N CYS A 191 -21.24 -11.00 -13.97
CA CYS A 191 -21.79 -10.28 -15.12
C CYS A 191 -21.07 -10.64 -16.42
N ARG A 192 -19.80 -11.05 -16.37
CA ARG A 192 -18.98 -11.34 -17.55
C ARG A 192 -19.61 -12.32 -18.53
N LYS A 193 -20.35 -13.33 -18.05
CA LYS A 193 -20.94 -14.36 -18.91
C LYS A 193 -22.21 -13.88 -19.62
N TYR A 194 -23.01 -13.03 -18.97
CA TYR A 194 -24.38 -12.72 -19.39
C TYR A 194 -24.61 -11.25 -19.76
N LYS A 195 -23.83 -10.33 -19.19
CA LYS A 195 -23.96 -8.87 -19.33
C LYS A 195 -22.57 -8.24 -19.50
N ARG A 196 -22.04 -8.27 -20.74
CA ARG A 196 -20.67 -7.83 -21.05
C ARG A 196 -20.43 -6.35 -20.73
N ASP A 197 -21.36 -5.47 -21.09
CA ASP A 197 -21.23 -4.05 -20.82
C ASP A 197 -21.20 -3.74 -19.32
N LEU A 198 -22.05 -4.42 -18.55
CA LEU A 198 -22.07 -4.28 -17.10
C LEU A 198 -20.77 -4.80 -16.46
N SER A 199 -20.20 -5.89 -17.00
CA SER A 199 -18.89 -6.38 -16.58
C SER A 199 -17.78 -5.38 -16.89
N ALA A 200 -17.81 -4.70 -18.05
CA ALA A 200 -16.85 -3.63 -18.36
C ALA A 200 -16.98 -2.46 -17.39
N ILE A 201 -18.21 -2.03 -17.04
CA ILE A 201 -18.44 -1.00 -16.02
C ILE A 201 -17.83 -1.39 -14.67
N PHE A 202 -18.01 -2.64 -14.24
CA PHE A 202 -17.40 -3.12 -12.99
C PHE A 202 -15.87 -3.14 -13.06
N GLU A 203 -15.26 -3.54 -14.19
CA GLU A 203 -13.79 -3.49 -14.36
C GLU A 203 -13.25 -2.06 -14.18
N TRP A 204 -13.88 -1.08 -14.83
CA TRP A 204 -13.55 0.33 -14.68
C TRP A 204 -13.71 0.80 -13.23
N THR A 205 -14.84 0.44 -12.60
CA THR A 205 -15.14 0.83 -11.23
C THR A 205 -14.11 0.25 -10.25
N ILE A 206 -13.80 -1.03 -10.34
CA ILE A 206 -12.76 -1.69 -9.53
C ILE A 206 -11.42 -0.98 -9.71
N SER A 207 -11.04 -0.69 -10.96
CA SER A 207 -9.76 -0.05 -11.27
C SER A 207 -9.66 1.35 -10.68
N PHE A 208 -10.74 2.13 -10.67
CA PHE A 208 -10.78 3.44 -10.02
C PHE A 208 -10.78 3.35 -8.49
N VAL A 209 -11.51 2.39 -7.91
CA VAL A 209 -11.50 2.13 -6.46
C VAL A 209 -10.09 1.75 -5.99
N PHE A 210 -9.39 0.92 -6.77
CA PHE A 210 -8.00 0.55 -6.50
C PHE A 210 -7.08 1.78 -6.40
N SER A 211 -7.29 2.83 -7.21
CA SER A 211 -6.54 4.09 -7.09
C SER A 211 -6.65 4.70 -5.69
N PHE A 212 -7.87 4.74 -5.13
CA PHE A 212 -8.14 5.30 -3.82
C PHE A 212 -7.58 4.40 -2.70
N TYR A 213 -7.63 3.08 -2.89
CA TYR A 213 -6.99 2.13 -1.99
C TYR A 213 -5.48 2.37 -1.91
N VAL A 214 -4.79 2.51 -3.06
CA VAL A 214 -3.35 2.80 -3.09
C VAL A 214 -3.05 4.18 -2.49
N PHE A 215 -3.85 5.20 -2.81
CA PHE A 215 -3.69 6.55 -2.25
C PHE A 215 -3.78 6.54 -0.71
N HIS A 216 -4.63 5.70 -0.12
CA HIS A 216 -4.78 5.61 1.33
C HIS A 216 -3.45 5.26 2.05
N PHE A 217 -2.51 4.56 1.41
CA PHE A 217 -1.19 4.26 1.99
C PHE A 217 -0.35 5.50 2.28
N VAL A 218 -0.67 6.65 1.68
CA VAL A 218 -0.08 7.94 2.07
C VAL A 218 -0.31 8.19 3.56
N MET A 219 -1.52 7.93 4.06
CA MET A 219 -1.88 8.11 5.48
C MET A 219 -1.09 7.18 6.41
N ASP A 220 -0.78 5.97 5.96
CA ASP A 220 -0.01 5.00 6.74
C ASP A 220 1.48 5.36 6.86
N LEU A 221 2.04 5.99 5.82
CA LEU A 221 3.45 6.36 5.76
C LEU A 221 3.72 7.82 6.21
N TYR A 222 2.70 8.67 6.24
CA TYR A 222 2.81 10.07 6.64
C TYR A 222 3.37 10.27 8.06
N PRO A 223 2.96 9.51 9.10
CA PRO A 223 3.48 9.69 10.45
C PRO A 223 5.01 9.57 10.57
N ALA A 224 5.65 8.80 9.67
CA ALA A 224 7.10 8.64 9.66
C ALA A 224 7.85 9.96 9.39
N VAL A 225 7.21 10.98 8.82
CA VAL A 225 7.79 12.33 8.63
C VAL A 225 8.14 12.99 9.96
N HIS A 226 7.33 12.76 10.99
CA HIS A 226 7.51 13.38 12.30
C HIS A 226 8.56 12.65 13.16
N THR A 227 8.90 11.40 12.84
CA THR A 227 9.83 10.57 13.61
C THR A 227 11.24 10.49 13.00
N VAL A 228 11.66 11.54 12.29
CA VAL A 228 12.99 11.57 11.61
C VAL A 228 14.12 11.66 12.64
N SER A 229 13.94 12.46 13.70
CA SER A 229 14.91 12.62 14.79
C SER A 229 14.98 11.36 15.65
N LEU A 230 16.16 11.01 16.17
CA LEU A 230 16.32 9.80 17.01
C LEU A 230 15.50 9.87 18.30
N GLN A 231 15.30 11.06 18.86
CA GLN A 231 14.54 11.30 20.09
C GLN A 231 13.03 11.11 19.92
N SER A 232 12.50 11.21 18.70
CA SER A 232 11.07 11.05 18.39
C SER A 232 10.70 9.63 17.93
N ARG A 233 11.66 8.70 17.95
CA ARG A 233 11.43 7.30 17.55
C ARG A 233 10.80 6.51 18.68
N PHE A 234 10.03 5.50 18.31
CA PHE A 234 9.45 4.52 19.23
C PHE A 234 10.51 3.64 19.93
N ILE A 235 11.76 3.69 19.47
CA ILE A 235 12.93 3.22 20.19
C ILE A 235 13.64 4.47 20.71
N ALA A 236 13.34 4.89 21.94
CA ALA A 236 14.20 5.86 22.61
C ALA A 236 15.60 5.23 22.77
N PRO A 237 16.70 6.00 22.65
CA PRO A 237 17.98 5.49 23.06
C PRO A 237 17.88 5.14 24.55
N VAL A 238 18.32 3.94 24.92
CA VAL A 238 18.89 3.76 26.26
C VAL A 238 20.01 4.79 26.30
N GLU A 239 19.86 5.85 27.09
CA GLU A 239 21.02 6.64 27.47
C GLU A 239 22.02 5.63 28.02
N ASP A 240 23.15 5.43 27.32
CA ASP A 240 24.30 4.83 27.95
C ASP A 240 24.49 5.59 29.27
N GLU A 241 24.23 4.93 30.39
CA GLU A 241 24.82 5.33 31.65
C GLU A 241 26.30 5.50 31.37
N LYS A 242 26.77 6.75 31.26
CA LYS A 242 28.20 7.03 31.33
C LYS A 242 28.66 6.48 32.68
N PRO A 243 29.55 5.48 32.73
CA PRO A 243 30.14 5.08 34.00
C PRO A 243 31.12 6.19 34.42
N GLY A 244 30.66 7.16 35.22
CA GLY A 244 31.57 8.23 35.67
C GLY A 244 30.95 9.53 36.15
N SER A 245 29.73 9.56 36.68
CA SER A 245 29.30 10.69 37.51
C SER A 245 29.59 10.37 38.98
N PRO A 246 30.49 11.08 39.67
CA PRO A 246 30.71 10.87 41.09
C PRO A 246 29.43 11.23 41.84
N ARG A 247 28.88 10.27 42.59
CA ARG A 247 27.89 10.58 43.63
C ARG A 247 28.52 11.61 44.57
N PRO A 248 27.87 12.73 44.91
CA PRO A 248 28.37 13.56 45.99
C PRO A 248 28.36 12.72 47.27
N SER A 249 29.56 12.43 47.77
CA SER A 249 29.81 11.72 49.01
C SER A 249 29.27 12.54 50.18
N SER A 250 28.14 12.13 50.75
CA SER A 250 27.65 12.67 52.02
C SER A 250 28.34 11.96 53.19
N SER A 251 29.59 12.35 53.47
CA SER A 251 30.27 12.19 54.76
C SER A 251 31.61 12.94 54.63
N ALA A 252 32.00 13.90 55.46
CA ALA A 252 31.74 13.99 56.89
C ALA A 252 32.15 15.38 57.47
N THR A 253 31.54 15.68 58.62
CA THR A 253 32.13 16.34 59.80
C THR A 253 32.34 17.87 59.82
N SER A 254 31.59 18.55 60.70
CA SER A 254 32.13 19.65 61.50
C SER A 254 31.38 19.82 62.83
N ARG A 255 32.07 19.44 63.91
CA ARG A 255 32.24 20.15 65.20
C ARG A 255 31.02 20.42 66.10
N GLN A 256 31.10 19.78 67.28
CA GLN A 256 31.03 20.40 68.62
C GLN A 256 30.05 21.57 68.81
N ASN A 257 29.03 21.35 69.65
CA ASN A 257 28.89 22.14 70.88
C ASN A 257 28.21 21.33 71.97
N ALA A 258 28.93 21.20 73.08
CA ALA A 258 28.38 20.90 74.38
C ALA A 258 27.61 22.13 74.90
N GLY A 259 26.69 21.92 75.83
CA GLY A 259 26.30 22.95 76.80
C GLY A 259 24.82 23.22 76.93
N ASP A 260 24.29 22.75 78.07
CA ASP A 260 23.42 23.48 78.99
C ASP A 260 21.88 23.45 78.85
N MET A 261 21.33 22.75 79.85
CA MET A 261 20.28 23.21 80.79
C MET A 261 18.93 23.64 80.22
N ALA A 262 17.92 22.78 80.39
CA ALA A 262 16.87 22.88 81.42
C ALA A 262 15.69 21.96 81.08
#